data_AF-A0A958QFR6-F1
#
_entry.id   AF-A0A958QFR6-F1
#
_cell.length_a   1.000
_cell.length_b   1.000
_cell.length_c   1.000
_cell.angle_alpha   90.00
_cell.angle_beta   90.00
_cell.angle_gamma   90.00
#
_symmetry.space_group_name_H-M   'P 1'
#
loop_
_entity.id
_entity.type
_entity.pdbx_description
1 polymer ?
#
loop_
_entity_poly.entity_id
_entity_poly.type
_entity_poly.pdbx_seq_one_letter_code
_entity_poly.pdbx_strand_id
1 'polypeptide(L)'
;MVQIEENKLQKIEVLLAQSMRGIHVLFENETIAQILRIPTEEIDFFSFDNMDRIQSLFTGLINKTTFEEKRCFLESLDGDSYETLVRAYFHIVDNTVLAATLEKH
;
A
#
# COMPACT_ATOMS: atom_id res chain seq x y z
N MET A 1 7.29 12.99 15.41
CA MET A 1 8.07 11.78 15.12
C MET A 1 7.26 10.58 15.56
N VAL A 2 6.47 9.99 14.66
CA VAL A 2 5.70 8.77 14.97
C VAL A 2 6.61 7.59 14.66
N GLN A 3 7.11 6.94 15.71
CA GLN A 3 7.83 5.68 15.58
C GLN A 3 6.86 4.63 15.05
N ILE A 4 7.06 4.18 13.82
CA ILE A 4 6.44 2.96 13.33
C ILE A 4 7.01 1.84 14.22
N GLU A 5 6.19 1.31 15.13
CA GLU A 5 6.56 0.18 16.00
C GLU A 5 7.12 -0.97 15.14
N GLU A 6 8.24 -1.58 15.52
CA GLU A 6 8.91 -2.66 14.75
C GLU A 6 7.94 -3.78 14.32
N ASN A 7 6.95 -4.09 15.15
CA ASN A 7 5.93 -5.10 14.85
C ASN A 7 5.02 -4.71 13.66
N LYS A 8 4.72 -3.41 13.53
CA LYS A 8 3.96 -2.85 12.40
C LYS A 8 4.78 -2.94 11.11
N LEU A 9 6.08 -2.68 11.19
CA LEU A 9 6.99 -2.79 10.05
C LEU A 9 7.07 -4.25 9.53
N GLN A 10 7.23 -5.22 10.43
CA GLN A 10 7.29 -6.63 10.06
C GLN A 10 5.99 -7.12 9.38
N LYS A 11 4.82 -6.63 9.82
CA LYS A 11 3.53 -6.93 9.18
C LYS A 11 3.43 -6.34 7.77
N ILE A 12 3.96 -5.13 7.57
CA ILE A 12 4.06 -4.51 6.24
C ILE A 12 4.96 -5.37 5.34
N GLU A 13 6.14 -5.76 5.81
CA GLU A 13 7.08 -6.60 5.05
C GLU A 13 6.45 -7.93 4.62
N VAL A 14 5.75 -8.62 5.52
CA VAL A 14 5.07 -9.88 5.18
C VAL A 14 3.98 -9.66 4.13
N LEU A 15 3.20 -8.58 4.25
CA LEU A 15 2.17 -8.24 3.27
C LEU A 15 2.80 -8.00 1.90
N LEU A 16 3.84 -7.15 1.84
CA LEU A 16 4.56 -6.82 0.61
C LEU A 16 5.22 -8.04 -0.02
N ALA A 17 5.81 -8.94 0.78
CA ALA A 17 6.46 -10.15 0.29
C ALA A 17 5.51 -11.11 -0.44
N GLN A 18 4.23 -11.17 -0.03
CA GLN A 18 3.19 -11.91 -0.77
C GLN A 18 2.83 -11.20 -2.08
N SER A 19 2.76 -9.87 -2.04
CA SER A 19 2.42 -9.02 -3.19
C SER A 19 3.48 -9.06 -4.27
N MET A 20 4.77 -9.11 -3.90
CA MET A 20 5.89 -9.31 -4.83
C MET A 20 5.80 -10.63 -5.61
N ARG A 21 4.98 -11.59 -5.16
CA ARG A 21 4.71 -12.86 -5.87
C ARG A 21 3.49 -12.77 -6.79
N GLY A 22 2.94 -11.57 -6.99
CA GLY A 22 1.75 -11.31 -7.82
C GLY A 22 0.42 -11.61 -7.12
N ILE A 23 0.42 -11.84 -5.81
CA ILE A 23 -0.78 -12.18 -5.04
C ILE A 23 -1.37 -10.88 -4.46
N HIS A 24 -2.29 -10.25 -5.20
CA HIS A 24 -3.00 -9.02 -4.81
C HIS A 24 -4.46 -9.28 -4.43
N VAL A 25 -4.71 -10.31 -3.62
CA VAL A 25 -6.08 -10.79 -3.30
C VAL A 25 -6.94 -9.74 -2.59
N LEU A 26 -6.33 -8.68 -2.06
CA LEU A 26 -7.02 -7.58 -1.39
C LEU A 26 -7.63 -6.54 -2.35
N PHE A 27 -7.24 -6.53 -3.61
CA PHE A 27 -7.62 -5.49 -4.56
C PHE A 27 -8.13 -6.10 -5.87
N GLU A 28 -9.19 -5.55 -6.43
CA GLU A 28 -9.68 -5.98 -7.75
C GLU A 28 -8.78 -5.44 -8.86
N ASN A 29 -8.40 -6.32 -9.79
CA ASN A 29 -7.47 -5.98 -10.89
C ASN A 29 -7.96 -4.82 -11.75
N GLU A 30 -9.28 -4.74 -12.01
CA GLU A 30 -9.86 -3.65 -12.80
C GLU A 30 -9.69 -2.30 -12.11
N THR A 31 -9.91 -2.26 -10.79
CA THR A 31 -9.74 -1.05 -9.97
C THR A 31 -8.28 -0.64 -9.89
N ILE A 32 -7.35 -1.60 -9.73
CA ILE A 32 -5.91 -1.33 -9.76
C ILE A 32 -5.51 -0.69 -11.09
N ALA A 33 -5.95 -1.29 -12.21
CA ALA A 33 -5.61 -0.80 -13.54
C ALA A 33 -6.16 0.62 -13.80
N GLN A 34 -7.34 0.94 -13.28
CA GLN A 34 -7.91 2.29 -13.38
C GLN A 34 -7.09 3.31 -12.57
N ILE A 35 -6.75 2.99 -11.33
CA ILE A 35 -5.99 3.87 -10.44
C ILE A 35 -4.58 4.10 -10.98
N LEU A 36 -3.86 3.02 -11.29
CA LEU A 36 -2.46 3.10 -11.75
C LEU A 36 -2.30 3.57 -13.19
N ARG A 37 -3.40 3.82 -13.92
CA ARG A 37 -3.34 4.41 -15.26
C ARG A 37 -2.73 5.80 -15.26
N ILE A 38 -2.90 6.55 -14.18
CA ILE A 38 -2.31 7.88 -13.98
C ILE A 38 -1.07 7.68 -13.10
N PRO A 39 0.14 8.02 -13.58
CA PRO A 39 1.36 7.90 -12.78
C PRO A 39 1.30 8.73 -11.49
N THR A 40 1.82 8.16 -10.41
CA THR A 40 1.86 8.78 -9.07
C THR A 40 2.71 10.06 -9.04
N GLU A 41 3.70 10.15 -9.94
CA GLU A 41 4.58 11.31 -10.12
C GLU A 41 3.86 12.52 -10.74
N GLU A 42 2.79 12.29 -11.50
CA GLU A 42 2.04 13.37 -12.17
C GLU A 42 1.15 14.18 -11.20
N ILE A 43 0.95 13.70 -9.97
CA ILE A 43 -0.02 14.24 -9.01
C ILE A 43 0.58 14.68 -7.66
N ASP A 44 1.91 14.83 -7.55
CA ASP A 44 2.62 15.18 -6.30
C ASP A 44 2.14 14.35 -5.08
N PHE A 45 2.01 13.05 -5.30
CA PHE A 45 1.32 12.15 -4.37
C PHE A 45 1.99 12.06 -3.00
N PHE A 46 3.32 12.14 -2.94
CA PHE A 46 4.12 12.01 -1.70
C PHE A 46 4.47 13.36 -1.05
N SER A 47 3.59 14.36 -1.21
CA SER A 47 3.68 15.62 -0.48
C SER A 47 3.58 15.41 1.04
N PHE A 48 4.12 16.34 1.83
CA PHE A 48 4.12 16.24 3.30
C PHE A 48 2.71 16.05 3.88
N ASP A 49 1.72 16.73 3.32
CA ASP A 49 0.32 16.67 3.78
C ASP A 49 -0.32 15.29 3.50
N ASN A 50 0.10 14.61 2.42
CA ASN A 50 -0.39 13.28 2.08
C ASN A 50 0.26 12.16 2.89
N MET A 51 1.48 12.36 3.39
CA MET A 51 2.23 11.35 4.12
C MET A 51 1.54 10.91 5.41
N ASP A 52 1.00 11.85 6.19
CA ASP A 52 0.27 11.55 7.43
C ASP A 52 -1.00 10.73 7.15
N ARG A 53 -1.69 11.04 6.03
CA ARG A 53 -2.87 10.31 5.58
C ARG A 53 -2.51 8.89 5.15
N ILE A 54 -1.48 8.74 4.32
CA ILE A 54 -0.97 7.44 3.87
C ILE A 54 -0.60 6.59 5.09
N GLN A 55 0.15 7.15 6.04
CA GLN A 55 0.56 6.44 7.25
C GLN A 55 -0.65 5.97 8.08
N SER A 56 -1.68 6.81 8.20
CA SER A 56 -2.91 6.48 8.92
C SER A 56 -3.67 5.33 8.23
N LEU A 57 -3.80 5.38 6.90
CA LEU A 57 -4.48 4.34 6.11
C LEU A 57 -3.74 3.00 6.18
N PHE A 58 -2.42 3.01 6.05
CA PHE A 58 -1.60 1.80 6.22
C PHE A 58 -1.71 1.22 7.61
N THR A 59 -1.63 2.08 8.64
CA THR A 59 -1.79 1.64 10.02
C THR A 59 -3.16 1.00 10.23
N GLY A 60 -4.21 1.57 9.63
CA GLY A 60 -5.55 0.99 9.60
C GLY A 60 -5.57 -0.41 8.99
N LEU A 61 -4.93 -0.59 7.83
CA LEU A 61 -4.87 -1.86 7.10
C LEU A 61 -4.08 -2.95 7.85
N ILE A 62 -2.91 -2.62 8.40
CA ILE A 62 -2.02 -3.61 9.05
C ILE A 62 -2.49 -4.02 10.45
N ASN A 63 -3.32 -3.18 11.08
CA ASN A 63 -3.95 -3.51 12.35
C ASN A 63 -5.07 -4.55 12.18
N LYS A 64 -5.55 -4.78 10.95
CA LYS A 64 -6.49 -5.86 10.64
C LYS A 64 -5.73 -7.18 10.53
N THR A 65 -6.20 -8.19 11.25
CA THR A 65 -5.48 -9.47 11.37
C THR A 65 -5.92 -10.44 10.30
N THR A 66 -7.22 -10.53 10.06
CA THR A 66 -7.82 -11.45 9.09
C THR A 66 -7.98 -10.82 7.71
N PHE A 67 -8.12 -11.66 6.68
CA PHE A 67 -8.40 -11.22 5.33
C PHE A 67 -9.73 -10.46 5.24
N GLU A 68 -10.78 -11.00 5.87
CA GLU A 68 -12.10 -10.36 5.90
C GLU A 68 -12.08 -8.98 6.59
N GLU A 69 -11.33 -8.82 7.68
CA GLU A 69 -11.19 -7.53 8.35
C GLU A 69 -10.49 -6.49 7.46
N LYS A 70 -9.50 -6.91 6.66
CA LYS A 70 -8.82 -6.04 5.69
C LYS A 70 -9.78 -5.66 4.57
N ARG A 71 -10.58 -6.60 4.08
CA ARG A 71 -11.59 -6.35 3.05
C ARG A 71 -12.67 -5.38 3.54
N CYS A 72 -13.26 -5.62 4.71
CA CYS A 72 -14.21 -4.70 5.34
C CYS A 72 -13.62 -3.32 5.57
N PHE A 73 -12.34 -3.22 5.94
CA PHE A 73 -11.66 -1.94 6.06
C PHE A 73 -11.57 -1.22 4.71
N LEU A 74 -11.11 -1.91 3.66
CA LEU A 74 -11.02 -1.34 2.31
C LEU A 74 -12.39 -0.89 1.77
N GLU A 75 -13.43 -1.69 1.99
CA GLU A 75 -14.81 -1.38 1.60
C GLU A 75 -15.41 -0.21 2.41
N SER A 76 -14.86 0.08 3.60
CA SER A 76 -15.29 1.20 4.43
C SER A 76 -14.63 2.54 4.07
N LEU A 77 -13.58 2.53 3.25
CA LEU A 77 -12.89 3.74 2.82
C LEU A 77 -13.70 4.48 1.76
N ASP A 78 -13.67 5.81 1.82
CA ASP A 78 -14.11 6.63 0.69
C ASP A 78 -13.18 6.43 -0.52
N GLY A 79 -13.67 6.76 -1.72
CA GLY A 79 -12.94 6.49 -2.96
C GLY A 79 -11.54 7.11 -3.01
N ASP A 80 -11.37 8.30 -2.44
CA ASP A 80 -10.09 9.02 -2.42
C ASP A 80 -9.11 8.38 -1.41
N SER A 81 -9.60 7.97 -0.24
CA SER A 81 -8.80 7.21 0.74
C SER A 81 -8.40 5.83 0.22
N TYR A 82 -9.31 5.14 -0.47
CA TYR A 82 -9.02 3.85 -1.10
C TYR A 82 -7.97 4.01 -2.19
N GLU A 83 -8.14 4.99 -3.09
CA GLU A 83 -7.17 5.27 -4.15
C GLU A 83 -5.79 5.61 -3.59
N THR A 84 -5.74 6.46 -2.56
CA THR A 84 -4.50 6.82 -1.86
C THR A 84 -3.81 5.57 -1.30
N LEU A 85 -4.54 4.69 -0.63
CA LEU A 85 -3.95 3.48 -0.06
C LEU A 85 -3.41 2.55 -1.16
N VAL A 86 -4.15 2.36 -2.26
CA VAL A 86 -3.73 1.52 -3.38
C VAL A 86 -2.46 2.07 -4.04
N ARG A 87 -2.42 3.36 -4.35
CA ARG A 87 -1.23 4.00 -4.96
C ARG A 87 0.00 3.87 -4.08
N ALA A 88 -0.13 4.18 -2.80
CA ALA A 88 0.96 4.11 -1.86
C ALA A 88 1.45 2.65 -1.68
N TYR A 89 0.53 1.69 -1.65
CA TYR A 89 0.85 0.26 -1.59
C TYR A 89 1.62 -0.23 -2.81
N PHE A 90 1.16 0.05 -4.02
CA PHE A 90 1.86 -0.37 -5.22
C PHE A 90 3.20 0.34 -5.40
N HIS A 91 3.31 1.61 -5.01
CA HIS A 91 4.59 2.31 -5.01
C HIS A 91 5.63 1.67 -4.08
N ILE A 92 5.22 1.24 -2.87
CA ILE A 92 6.14 0.52 -1.97
C ILE A 92 6.52 -0.84 -2.57
N VAL A 93 5.56 -1.57 -3.16
CA VAL A 93 5.83 -2.86 -3.83
C VAL A 93 6.82 -2.68 -4.98
N ASP A 94 6.59 -1.71 -5.87
CA ASP A 94 7.45 -1.43 -7.02
C ASP A 94 8.86 -1.05 -6.57
N ASN A 95 9.00 -0.16 -5.60
CA ASN A 95 10.31 0.20 -5.04
C ASN A 95 11.02 -0.99 -4.41
N THR A 96 10.30 -1.88 -3.72
CA THR A 96 10.87 -3.09 -3.11
C THR A 96 11.34 -4.07 -4.18
N VAL A 97 10.57 -4.26 -5.26
CA VAL A 97 10.94 -5.11 -6.40
C VAL A 97 12.15 -4.57 -7.14
N LEU A 98 12.21 -3.25 -7.36
CA LEU A 98 13.35 -2.58 -7.97
C LEU A 98 14.62 -2.77 -7.14
N ALA A 99 14.55 -2.55 -5.83
CA ALA A 99 15.67 -2.76 -4.90
C ALA A 99 16.17 -4.22 -4.93
N ALA A 100 15.26 -5.20 -4.87
CA ALA A 100 15.60 -6.62 -4.92
C ALA A 100 16.21 -7.07 -6.26
N THR A 101 15.90 -6.36 -7.35
CA THR A 101 16.49 -6.59 -8.67
C THR A 101 17.88 -5.98 -8.79
N LEU A 102 18.09 -4.81 -8.17
CA LEU A 102 19.39 -4.13 -8.12
C LEU A 102 20.42 -4.89 -7.26
N GLU A 103 20.02 -5.53 -6.16
CA GLU A 103 20.92 -6.35 -5.33
C GLU A 103 21.40 -7.64 -6.01
N LYS A 104 20.77 -8.04 -7.13
CA LYS A 104 21.12 -9.27 -7.87
C LYS A 104 22.11 -9.03 -9.03
N HIS A 105 22.60 -7.81 -9.21
CA HIS A 105 23.55 -7.42 -10.25
C HIS A 105 24.82 -6.81 -9.66
#